data_AF-A0A7X1ZCK9-F1
#
_entry.id   AF-A0A7X1ZCK9-F1
#
_cell.length_a   1.000
_cell.length_b   1.000
_cell.length_c   1.000
_cell.angle_alpha   90.00
_cell.angle_beta   90.00
_cell.angle_gamma   90.00
#
_symmetry.space_group_name_H-M   'P 1'
#
loop_
_entity.id
_entity.type
_entity.pdbx_description
1 polymer ?
#
loop_
_entity_poly.entity_id
_entity_poly.type
_entity_poly.pdbx_seq_one_letter_code
_entity_poly.pdbx_strand_id
1 'polypeptide(L)'
;MSHTPTSYHAFNLFTLTMESRYGARWRDTVAPETVAVMADEIALGFGGVAETPTSTVSGGKAPTVWRLPDGSRVRTGRFGLKMELDDEGHLAAG
;
A
#
# COMPACT_ATOMS: atom_id res chain seq x y z
N MET A 1 16.92 -19.41 -3.19
CA MET A 1 16.24 -18.21 -3.71
C MET A 1 15.69 -17.49 -2.50
N SER A 2 16.09 -16.24 -2.20
CA SER A 2 15.43 -15.52 -1.11
C SER A 2 14.02 -15.18 -1.60
N HIS A 3 13.01 -15.66 -0.90
CA HIS A 3 11.62 -15.28 -1.15
C HIS A 3 11.40 -13.89 -0.55
N THR A 4 12.07 -12.88 -1.11
CA THR A 4 11.98 -11.51 -0.63
C THR A 4 10.58 -10.99 -0.95
N PRO A 5 9.83 -10.49 0.05
CA PRO A 5 8.51 -9.93 -0.20
C PRO A 5 8.58 -8.73 -1.14
N THR A 6 7.57 -8.60 -2.03
CA THR A 6 7.53 -7.57 -3.09
C THR A 6 6.21 -6.80 -3.04
N SER A 7 6.13 -5.68 -3.77
CA SER A 7 4.91 -4.86 -3.88
C SER A 7 3.71 -5.65 -4.41
N TYR A 8 3.94 -6.58 -5.34
CA TYR A 8 2.92 -7.49 -5.84
C TYR A 8 2.36 -8.41 -4.76
N HIS A 9 3.23 -8.97 -3.91
CA HIS A 9 2.78 -9.83 -2.82
C HIS A 9 1.91 -9.05 -1.82
N ALA A 10 2.32 -7.82 -1.46
CA ALA A 10 1.55 -6.96 -0.57
C ALA A 10 0.20 -6.56 -1.19
N PHE A 11 0.18 -6.17 -2.47
CA PHE A 11 -1.05 -5.80 -3.18
C PHE A 11 -2.04 -6.96 -3.30
N ASN A 12 -1.54 -8.15 -3.63
CA ASN A 12 -2.36 -9.34 -3.74
C ASN A 12 -2.97 -9.72 -2.38
N LEU A 13 -2.17 -9.69 -1.31
CA LEU A 13 -2.71 -9.99 0.02
C LEU A 13 -3.74 -8.95 0.45
N PHE A 14 -3.46 -7.65 0.29
CA PHE A 14 -4.41 -6.59 0.60
C PHE A 14 -5.76 -6.81 -0.11
N THR A 15 -5.71 -7.09 -1.41
CA THR A 15 -6.92 -7.30 -2.23
C THR A 15 -7.71 -8.50 -1.73
N LEU A 16 -7.04 -9.64 -1.54
CA LEU A 16 -7.66 -10.87 -1.02
C LEU A 16 -8.24 -10.67 0.38
N THR A 17 -7.54 -9.96 1.27
CA THR A 17 -8.01 -9.67 2.63
C THR A 17 -9.27 -8.81 2.59
N MET A 18 -9.28 -7.73 1.81
CA MET A 18 -10.44 -6.83 1.73
C MET A 18 -11.65 -7.53 1.12
N GLU A 19 -11.46 -8.29 0.03
CA GLU A 19 -12.54 -9.04 -0.63
C GLU A 19 -13.07 -10.16 0.26
N SER A 20 -12.21 -10.87 0.99
CA SER A 20 -12.62 -11.97 1.87
C SER A 20 -13.39 -11.47 3.09
N ARG A 21 -12.99 -10.33 3.66
CA ARG A 21 -13.60 -9.78 4.89
C ARG A 21 -14.86 -8.96 4.63
N TYR A 22 -14.90 -8.22 3.52
CA TYR A 22 -15.92 -7.20 3.27
C TYR A 22 -16.66 -7.38 1.93
N GLY A 23 -16.28 -8.38 1.13
CA GLY A 23 -16.86 -8.66 -0.19
C GLY A 23 -16.25 -7.80 -1.31
N ALA A 24 -16.54 -8.15 -2.57
CA ALA A 24 -15.98 -7.49 -3.75
C ALA A 24 -16.30 -5.98 -3.85
N ARG A 25 -17.36 -5.52 -3.19
CA ARG A 25 -17.79 -4.10 -3.17
C ARG A 25 -17.26 -3.31 -1.99
N TRP A 26 -16.22 -3.80 -1.29
CA TRP A 26 -15.67 -3.17 -0.10
C TRP A 26 -15.31 -1.69 -0.28
N ARG A 27 -14.94 -1.27 -1.50
CA ARG A 27 -14.63 0.13 -1.82
C ARG A 27 -15.82 1.08 -1.62
N ASP A 28 -17.04 0.58 -1.77
CA ASP A 28 -18.28 1.35 -1.60
C ASP A 28 -18.79 1.29 -0.15
N THR A 29 -18.47 0.22 0.58
CA THR A 29 -19.14 -0.15 1.84
C THR A 29 -18.27 0.00 3.08
N VAL A 30 -16.95 0.03 2.93
CA VAL A 30 -15.99 0.14 4.05
C VAL A 30 -15.55 1.59 4.20
N ALA A 31 -15.55 2.08 5.44
CA ALA A 31 -15.05 3.42 5.76
C ALA A 31 -13.61 3.58 5.22
N PRO A 32 -13.29 4.66 4.49
CA PRO A 32 -11.97 4.80 3.86
C PRO A 32 -10.80 4.82 4.85
N GLU A 33 -11.04 5.20 6.11
CA GLU A 33 -10.07 5.16 7.19
C GLU A 33 -9.68 3.71 7.52
N THR A 34 -10.65 2.81 7.60
CA THR A 34 -10.43 1.37 7.80
C THR A 34 -9.64 0.77 6.65
N VAL A 35 -9.92 1.20 5.42
CA VAL A 35 -9.17 0.80 4.22
C VAL A 35 -7.70 1.22 4.33
N ALA A 36 -7.44 2.46 4.74
CA ALA A 36 -6.10 3.01 4.90
C ALA A 36 -5.29 2.25 5.98
N VAL A 37 -5.92 2.00 7.14
CA VAL A 37 -5.29 1.24 8.23
C VAL A 37 -4.94 -0.17 7.77
N MET A 38 -5.85 -0.86 7.08
CA MET A 38 -5.57 -2.20 6.56
C MET A 38 -4.41 -2.20 5.55
N ALA A 39 -4.35 -1.20 4.68
CA ALA A 39 -3.25 -1.07 3.72
C ALA A 39 -1.89 -0.84 4.41
N ASP A 40 -1.86 -0.03 5.47
CA ASP A 40 -0.66 0.20 6.30
C ASP A 40 -0.21 -1.06 7.03
N GLU A 41 -1.14 -1.78 7.65
CA GLU A 41 -0.85 -3.04 8.35
C GLU A 41 -0.25 -4.08 7.41
N ILE A 42 -0.74 -4.17 6.18
CA ILE A 42 -0.18 -5.05 5.15
C ILE A 42 1.23 -4.58 4.77
N ALA A 43 1.44 -3.29 4.48
CA ALA A 43 2.76 -2.77 4.13
C ALA A 43 3.80 -3.04 5.26
N LEU A 44 3.41 -2.80 6.52
CA LEU A 44 4.21 -3.10 7.70
C LEU A 44 4.50 -4.60 7.86
N GLY A 45 3.49 -5.45 7.67
CA GLY A 45 3.63 -6.91 7.75
C GLY A 45 4.58 -7.49 6.69
N PHE A 46 4.77 -6.77 5.58
CA PHE A 46 5.75 -7.08 4.54
C PHE A 46 7.15 -6.49 4.80
N GLY A 47 7.38 -5.87 5.97
CA GLY A 47 8.64 -5.23 6.33
C GLY A 47 8.84 -3.87 5.69
N GLY A 48 7.76 -3.20 5.29
CA GLY A 48 7.80 -1.87 4.70
C GLY A 48 8.32 -0.81 5.66
N VAL A 49 9.21 0.05 5.17
CA VAL A 49 9.69 1.24 5.86
C VAL A 49 9.06 2.47 5.22
N ALA A 50 8.38 3.30 6.02
CA ALA A 50 7.74 4.52 5.53
C ALA A 50 8.79 5.55 5.07
N GLU A 51 8.69 6.00 3.81
CA GLU A 51 9.53 7.05 3.23
C GLU A 51 8.95 8.45 3.45
N THR A 52 7.62 8.53 3.58
CA THR A 52 6.89 9.75 3.94
C THR A 52 6.30 9.61 5.35
N PRO A 53 6.11 10.70 6.11
CA PRO A 53 5.48 10.62 7.43
C PRO A 53 4.14 9.87 7.37
N THR A 54 4.00 8.81 8.18
CA THR A 54 2.81 7.95 8.30
C THR A 54 1.62 8.76 8.80
N SER A 55 0.95 9.46 7.89
CA SER A 55 -0.23 10.24 8.22
C SER A 55 -1.45 9.34 8.36
N THR A 56 -1.46 8.17 7.72
CA THR A 56 -2.60 7.24 7.66
C THR A 56 -2.88 6.49 8.96
N VAL A 57 -1.84 6.11 9.73
CA VAL A 57 -1.98 5.45 11.05
C VAL A 57 -2.71 6.32 12.07
N SER A 58 -2.75 7.64 11.88
CA SER A 58 -3.46 8.61 12.72
C SER A 58 -4.75 9.16 12.10
N GLY A 59 -5.24 8.56 11.00
CA GLY A 59 -6.44 9.04 10.29
C GLY A 59 -6.21 10.27 9.40
N GLY A 60 -4.95 10.61 9.13
CA GLY A 60 -4.57 11.67 8.21
C GLY A 60 -4.96 11.38 6.76
N LYS A 61 -5.22 12.46 6.00
CA LYS A 61 -5.66 12.39 4.60
C LYS A 61 -4.53 12.08 3.61
N ALA A 62 -3.27 12.27 4.01
CA ALA A 62 -2.13 12.14 3.11
C ALA A 62 -1.74 10.65 2.95
N PRO A 63 -1.53 10.16 1.71
CA PRO A 63 -1.03 8.81 1.47
C PRO A 63 0.37 8.61 2.05
N THR A 64 0.69 7.37 2.44
CA THR A 64 2.03 6.98 2.91
C THR A 64 2.73 6.15 1.83
N VAL A 65 3.97 6.49 1.50
CA VAL A 65 4.85 5.69 0.64
C VAL A 65 5.70 4.79 1.50
N TRP A 66 5.77 3.51 1.15
CA TRP A 66 6.55 2.48 1.85
C TRP A 66 7.54 1.84 0.89
N ARG A 67 8.79 1.69 1.34
CA ARG A 67 9.81 0.88 0.67
C ARG A 67 9.84 -0.52 1.27
N LEU A 68 9.68 -1.55 0.43
CA LEU A 68 9.72 -2.96 0.82
C LEU A 68 11.16 -3.53 0.77
N PRO A 69 11.41 -4.71 1.35
CA PRO A 69 12.75 -5.30 1.42
C PRO A 69 13.40 -5.61 0.06
N ASP A 70 12.61 -5.81 -0.99
CA ASP A 70 13.10 -5.99 -2.37
C ASP A 70 13.43 -4.65 -3.07
N GLY A 71 13.19 -3.52 -2.41
CA GLY A 71 13.37 -2.17 -2.95
C GLY A 71 12.15 -1.61 -3.68
N SER A 72 11.12 -2.43 -3.94
CA SER A 72 9.86 -1.98 -4.54
C SER A 72 9.09 -1.06 -3.58
N ARG A 73 8.14 -0.30 -4.14
CA ARG A 73 7.35 0.66 -3.38
C ARG A 73 5.86 0.40 -3.47
N VAL A 74 5.17 0.70 -2.38
CA VAL A 74 3.71 0.76 -2.32
C VAL A 74 3.27 2.07 -1.70
N ARG A 75 2.12 2.57 -2.14
CA ARG A 75 1.45 3.72 -1.57
C ARG A 75 0.15 3.29 -0.92
N THR A 76 -0.03 3.66 0.34
CA THR A 76 -1.23 3.35 1.13
C THR A 76 -2.03 4.61 1.40
N GLY A 77 -3.35 4.47 1.57
CA GLY A 77 -4.23 5.57 1.90
C GLY A 77 -5.70 5.17 1.86
N ARG A 78 -6.60 6.15 1.86
CA ARG A 78 -8.06 5.94 1.80
C ARG A 78 -8.52 5.12 0.58
N PHE A 79 -7.68 5.01 -0.45
CA PHE A 79 -7.91 4.20 -1.65
C PHE A 79 -7.43 2.74 -1.51
N GLY A 80 -6.82 2.38 -0.39
CA GLY A 80 -6.18 1.08 -0.15
C GLY A 80 -4.68 1.11 -0.44
N LEU A 81 -4.18 0.00 -0.96
CA LEU A 81 -2.79 -0.18 -1.34
C LEU A 81 -2.67 -0.10 -2.88
N LYS A 82 -1.74 0.71 -3.37
CA LYS A 82 -1.33 0.77 -4.78
C LYS A 82 0.16 0.47 -4.88
N MET A 83 0.56 -0.24 -5.93
CA MET A 83 1.97 -0.39 -6.26
C MET A 83 2.43 0.89 -6.97
N GLU A 84 3.56 1.45 -6.54
CA GLU A 84 4.26 2.43 -7.35
C GLU A 84 5.09 1.61 -8.33
N LEU A 85 4.59 1.49 -9.56
CA LEU A 85 5.45 1.06 -10.66
C LEU A 85 6.44 2.21 -10.81
N ASP A 86 7.75 1.92 -10.74
CA ASP A 86 8.75 2.95 -11.00
C ASP A 86 8.39 3.57 -12.36
N ASP A 87 7.88 4.81 -12.35
CA ASP A 87 7.92 5.63 -13.54
C ASP A 87 9.41 5.66 -13.88
N GLU A 88 9.78 5.00 -14.98
CA GLU A 88 11.03 5.28 -15.65
C GLU A 88 11.16 6.80 -15.67
N GLY A 89 12.14 7.32 -14.92
CA GLY A 89 12.54 8.73 -14.97
C GLY A 89 13.16 9.01 -16.33
N HIS A 90 12.36 8.99 -17.39
CA HIS A 90 12.78 9.23 -18.75
C HIS A 90 12.09 10.40 -19.44
N LEU A 91 11.47 11.35 -18.73
CA LEU A 91 11.06 12.60 -19.37
C LEU A 91 11.22 13.80 -18.44
N ALA A 92 12.01 14.76 -18.95
CA ALA A 92 12.14 16.17 -18.53
C ALA A 92 13.12 16.51 -17.39
N ALA A 93 14.42 16.37 -17.67
CA ALA A 93 15.32 17.49 -17.44
C ALA A 93 15.43 18.26 -18.77
N GLY A 94 14.63 19.32 -18.88
CA GLY A 94 14.82 20.40 -19.85
C GLY A 94 15.76 21.47 -19.30
#